data_AF-A0A484L470-F1
#
_entry.id   AF-A0A484L470-F1
#
_cell.length_a   1.000
_cell.length_b   1.000
_cell.length_c   1.000
_cell.angle_alpha   90.00
_cell.angle_beta   90.00
_cell.angle_gamma   90.00
#
_symmetry.space_group_name_H-M   'P 1'
#
loop_
_entity.id
_entity.type
_entity.pdbx_description
1 polymer ?
#
loop_
_entity_poly.entity_id
_entity_poly.type
_entity_poly.pdbx_seq_one_letter_code
_entity_poly.pdbx_strand_id
1 'polypeptide(L)'
;MEEQRSRYGPPLYSLTKMVLHIRLLLSLLWSRFEAGQLQGDKISILEKAVDVYTSEFERFIKFIGEVFTNSPFFINAEDSGVSEASKNDEYQEISVPAGKTHEVSLKVEDINSYIAWDFSLVQGRMNLDVGFSMECEDTSGQKRPILPYRRYQSDQGNFCTCMAGNYKLIWDNSYSSFFSKVVRYKVDCIPPVAEPLALP
;
A
#
# COMPACT_ATOMS: atom_id res chain seq x y z
N MET A 1 16.16 -26.02 3.72
CA MET A 1 15.19 -24.95 4.07
C MET A 1 15.13 -24.76 5.58
N GLU A 2 14.75 -25.78 6.38
CA GLU A 2 14.62 -25.62 7.84
C GLU A 2 15.95 -25.37 8.59
N GLU A 3 17.07 -25.97 8.14
CA GLU A 3 18.39 -25.74 8.75
C GLU A 3 18.95 -24.33 8.51
N GLN A 4 18.68 -23.73 7.36
CA GLN A 4 19.06 -22.32 7.10
C GLN A 4 18.18 -21.38 7.90
N ARG A 5 16.89 -21.71 8.07
CA ARG A 5 15.96 -20.99 8.94
C ARG A 5 16.39 -21.07 10.41
N SER A 6 16.83 -22.24 10.89
CA SER A 6 17.30 -22.38 12.27
C SER A 6 18.65 -21.70 12.51
N ARG A 7 19.48 -21.56 11.47
CA ARG A 7 20.85 -21.02 11.57
C ARG A 7 20.94 -19.51 11.35
N TYR A 8 20.09 -18.95 10.49
CA TYR A 8 20.16 -17.54 10.07
C TYR A 8 18.85 -16.78 10.28
N GLY A 9 17.73 -17.47 10.52
CA GLY A 9 16.46 -16.84 10.83
C GLY A 9 16.41 -16.41 12.29
N PRO A 10 16.05 -15.15 12.61
CA PRO A 10 15.75 -14.77 13.98
C PRO A 10 14.61 -15.67 14.49
N PRO A 11 14.64 -16.10 15.77
CA PRO A 11 13.83 -17.21 16.23
C PRO A 11 12.37 -16.78 16.44
N LEU A 12 11.62 -16.69 15.34
CA LEU A 12 10.21 -16.31 15.34
C LEU A 12 9.38 -17.18 16.29
N TYR A 13 9.70 -18.48 16.38
CA TYR A 13 9.06 -19.39 17.33
C TYR A 13 9.37 -19.03 18.80
N SER A 14 10.58 -18.55 19.09
CA SER A 14 10.92 -18.07 20.43
C SER A 14 10.24 -16.74 20.74
N LEU A 15 10.17 -15.82 19.77
CA LEU A 15 9.47 -14.53 19.91
C LEU A 15 7.96 -14.72 20.12
N THR A 16 7.33 -15.57 19.32
CA THR A 16 5.90 -15.91 19.48
C THR A 16 5.64 -16.61 20.81
N LYS A 17 6.53 -17.50 21.24
CA LYS A 17 6.44 -18.10 22.57
C LYS A 17 6.58 -17.02 23.66
N MET A 18 7.52 -16.11 23.54
CA MET A 18 7.77 -15.04 24.51
C MET A 18 6.56 -14.10 24.67
N VAL A 19 5.93 -13.64 23.58
CA VAL A 19 4.73 -12.79 23.67
C VAL A 19 3.54 -13.52 24.31
N LEU A 20 3.41 -14.83 24.07
CA LEU A 20 2.39 -15.64 24.73
C LEU A 20 2.63 -15.75 26.23
N HIS A 21 3.88 -15.89 26.68
CA HIS A 21 4.23 -15.91 28.10
C HIS A 21 3.99 -14.55 28.76
N ILE A 22 4.35 -13.44 28.09
CA ILE A 22 4.06 -12.07 28.54
C ILE A 22 2.55 -11.88 28.71
N ARG A 23 1.74 -12.29 27.72
CA ARG A 23 0.28 -12.20 27.76
C ARG A 23 -0.33 -13.05 28.88
N LEU A 24 0.16 -14.28 29.05
CA LEU A 24 -0.29 -15.16 30.13
C LEU A 24 0.02 -14.54 31.50
N LEU A 25 1.25 -14.03 31.68
CA LEU A 25 1.66 -13.37 32.92
C LEU A 25 0.79 -12.14 33.21
N LEU A 26 0.56 -11.29 32.22
CA LEU A 26 -0.35 -10.13 32.33
C LEU A 26 -1.77 -10.56 32.75
N SER A 27 -2.30 -11.63 32.16
CA SER A 27 -3.63 -12.15 32.48
C SER A 27 -3.71 -12.66 33.92
N LEU A 28 -2.66 -13.37 34.38
CA LEU A 28 -2.57 -13.85 35.75
C LEU A 28 -2.39 -12.70 36.76
N LEU A 29 -1.57 -11.70 36.44
CA LEU A 29 -1.39 -10.52 37.28
C LEU A 29 -2.68 -9.72 37.38
N TRP A 30 -3.42 -9.56 36.27
CA TRP A 30 -4.73 -8.90 36.27
C TRP A 30 -5.73 -9.61 37.18
N SER A 31 -5.82 -10.95 37.09
CA SER A 31 -6.71 -11.75 37.95
C SER A 31 -6.36 -11.68 39.45
N ARG A 32 -5.09 -11.37 39.79
CA ARG A 32 -4.62 -11.27 41.18
C ARG A 32 -4.54 -9.84 41.71
N PHE A 33 -4.65 -8.84 40.83
CA PHE A 33 -4.67 -7.44 41.24
C PHE A 33 -5.89 -7.12 42.11
N GLU A 34 -7.02 -7.80 41.88
CA GLU A 34 -8.21 -7.72 42.75
C GLU A 34 -7.98 -8.29 44.17
N ALA A 35 -6.90 -9.05 44.40
CA ALA A 35 -6.65 -9.78 45.65
C ALA A 35 -5.48 -9.25 46.51
N GLY A 36 -4.77 -8.19 46.08
CA GLY A 36 -3.74 -7.53 46.90
C GLY A 36 -2.39 -7.28 46.21
N GLN A 37 -1.71 -6.23 46.70
CA GLN A 37 -0.48 -5.56 46.22
C GLN A 37 0.45 -6.36 45.29
N LEU A 38 0.61 -5.88 44.07
CA LEU A 38 1.64 -6.33 43.12
C LEU A 38 3.05 -5.96 43.64
N GLN A 39 3.91 -6.96 43.78
CA GLN A 39 5.35 -6.78 44.06
C GLN A 39 6.02 -6.07 42.88
N GLY A 40 6.61 -4.89 43.11
CA GLY A 40 7.27 -4.06 42.08
C GLY A 40 8.33 -4.79 41.26
N ASP A 41 9.02 -5.77 41.85
CA ASP A 41 10.02 -6.59 41.16
C ASP A 41 9.44 -7.34 39.95
N LYS A 42 8.19 -7.82 40.04
CA LYS A 42 7.53 -8.57 38.95
C LYS A 42 7.18 -7.67 37.76
N ILE A 43 6.84 -6.41 38.03
CA ILE A 43 6.55 -5.42 37.00
C ILE A 43 7.83 -5.06 36.26
N SER A 44 8.95 -4.87 36.96
CA SER A 44 10.24 -4.57 36.34
C SER A 44 10.76 -5.68 35.42
N ILE A 45 10.49 -6.95 35.76
CA ILE A 45 10.83 -8.10 34.92
C ILE A 45 9.96 -8.12 33.66
N LEU A 46 8.67 -7.80 33.79
CA LEU A 46 7.74 -7.73 32.68
C LEU A 46 8.10 -6.61 31.71
N GLU A 47 8.46 -5.43 32.20
CA GLU A 47 8.93 -4.31 31.38
C GLU A 47 10.16 -4.72 30.56
N LYS A 48 11.19 -5.29 31.20
CA LYS A 48 12.38 -5.80 30.50
C LYS A 48 12.03 -6.87 29.47
N ALA A 49 11.08 -7.75 29.76
CA ALA A 49 10.64 -8.76 28.81
C ALA A 49 9.97 -8.12 27.58
N VAL A 50 9.12 -7.11 27.77
CA VAL A 50 8.47 -6.38 26.67
C VAL A 50 9.50 -5.64 25.82
N ASP A 51 10.50 -5.00 26.44
CA ASP A 51 11.57 -4.30 25.72
C ASP A 51 12.41 -5.25 24.85
N VAL A 52 12.80 -6.39 25.41
CA VAL A 52 13.55 -7.43 24.69
C VAL A 52 12.72 -8.01 23.55
N TYR A 53 11.43 -8.30 23.79
CA TYR A 53 10.54 -8.77 22.73
C TYR A 53 10.43 -7.76 21.58
N THR A 54 10.22 -6.48 21.90
CA THR A 54 10.02 -5.43 20.91
C THR A 54 11.27 -5.24 20.05
N SER A 55 12.43 -5.11 20.68
CA SER A 55 13.71 -4.95 19.97
C SER A 55 14.07 -6.13 19.07
N GLU A 56 13.86 -7.37 19.53
CA GLU A 56 14.13 -8.56 18.73
C GLU A 56 13.08 -8.77 17.62
N PHE A 57 11.82 -8.37 17.84
CA PHE A 57 10.79 -8.41 16.81
C PHE A 57 11.04 -7.38 15.71
N GLU A 58 11.47 -6.17 16.06
CA GLU A 58 11.93 -5.18 15.08
C GLU A 58 13.14 -5.70 14.27
N ARG A 59 14.11 -6.33 14.94
CA ARG A 59 15.25 -6.95 14.25
C ARG A 59 14.78 -8.04 13.27
N PHE A 60 13.79 -8.84 13.68
CA PHE A 60 13.20 -9.85 12.81
C PHE A 60 12.52 -9.23 11.58
N ILE A 61 11.73 -8.17 11.77
CA ILE A 61 11.07 -7.48 10.66
C ILE A 61 12.10 -6.90 9.68
N LYS A 62 13.15 -6.24 10.17
CA LYS A 62 14.22 -5.69 9.33
C LYS A 62 14.95 -6.78 8.54
N PHE A 63 15.34 -7.86 9.22
CA PHE A 63 15.98 -9.01 8.58
C PHE A 63 15.10 -9.61 7.46
N ILE A 64 13.81 -9.83 7.74
CA ILE A 64 12.89 -10.34 6.72
C ILE A 64 12.78 -9.34 5.57
N GLY A 65 12.64 -8.04 5.84
CA GLY A 65 12.66 -7.01 4.81
C GLY A 65 13.88 -7.13 3.87
N GLU A 66 15.08 -7.25 4.44
CA GLU A 66 16.33 -7.42 3.68
C GLU A 66 16.38 -8.73 2.89
N VAL A 67 15.91 -9.85 3.46
CA VAL A 67 15.84 -11.12 2.74
C VAL A 67 14.92 -11.00 1.53
N PHE A 68 13.77 -10.32 1.69
CA PHE A 68 12.83 -10.13 0.59
C PHE A 68 13.37 -9.19 -0.50
N THR A 69 14.06 -8.09 -0.15
CA THR A 69 14.64 -7.18 -1.15
C THR A 69 15.78 -7.82 -1.95
N ASN A 70 16.48 -8.81 -1.38
CA ASN A 70 17.63 -9.47 -2.02
C ASN A 70 17.30 -10.89 -2.54
N SER A 71 16.03 -11.29 -2.51
CA SER A 71 15.65 -12.66 -2.86
C SER A 71 15.54 -12.83 -4.37
N PRO A 72 16.20 -13.85 -4.97
CA PRO A 72 16.12 -14.13 -6.40
C PRO A 72 14.73 -14.61 -6.85
N PHE A 73 13.85 -14.94 -5.91
CA PHE A 73 12.46 -15.30 -6.19
C PHE A 73 11.55 -14.08 -6.35
N PHE A 74 11.99 -12.91 -5.85
CA PHE A 74 11.31 -11.63 -5.99
C PHE A 74 12.09 -10.79 -7.00
N ILE A 75 11.86 -11.06 -8.28
CA ILE A 75 12.49 -10.29 -9.35
C ILE A 75 11.79 -8.92 -9.39
N ASN A 76 12.55 -7.85 -9.15
CA ASN A 76 12.05 -6.50 -9.42
C ASN A 76 11.74 -6.38 -10.92
N ALA A 77 10.71 -5.61 -11.28
CA ALA A 77 10.30 -5.46 -12.67
C ALA A 77 11.48 -5.03 -13.59
N GLU A 78 12.42 -4.26 -13.06
CA GLU A 78 13.66 -3.82 -13.73
C GLU A 78 14.63 -4.97 -14.07
N ASP A 79 14.78 -5.97 -13.19
CA ASP A 79 15.76 -7.06 -13.34
C ASP A 79 15.25 -8.24 -14.16
N SER A 80 13.94 -8.29 -14.43
CA SER A 80 13.30 -9.40 -15.14
C SER A 80 13.47 -9.38 -16.65
N GLY A 81 14.17 -8.40 -17.22
CA GLY A 81 14.30 -8.26 -18.69
C GLY A 81 12.96 -8.02 -19.41
N VAL A 82 11.88 -7.79 -18.66
CA VAL A 82 10.55 -7.47 -19.20
C VAL A 82 10.50 -6.04 -19.77
N SER A 83 11.55 -5.24 -19.57
CA SER A 83 11.69 -3.91 -20.20
C SER A 83 11.85 -3.92 -21.72
N GLU A 84 12.09 -5.05 -22.39
CA GLU A 84 12.24 -5.05 -23.86
C GLU A 84 11.05 -5.60 -24.66
N ALA A 85 9.99 -6.12 -24.01
CA ALA A 85 8.87 -6.75 -24.73
C ALA A 85 7.56 -5.92 -24.80
N SER A 86 7.47 -4.76 -24.15
CA SER A 86 6.25 -3.94 -24.19
C SER A 86 6.54 -2.45 -24.38
N LYS A 87 7.12 -2.10 -25.52
CA LYS A 87 6.83 -0.81 -26.14
C LYS A 87 5.44 -0.88 -26.79
N ASN A 88 4.41 -0.99 -25.97
CA ASN A 88 3.09 -0.47 -26.35
C ASN A 88 3.09 0.95 -25.80
N ASP A 89 3.36 1.94 -26.66
CA ASP A 89 3.56 3.37 -26.36
C ASP A 89 2.37 4.06 -25.64
N GLU A 90 1.37 3.32 -25.19
CA GLU A 90 0.10 3.83 -24.69
C GLU A 90 -0.10 3.68 -23.17
N TYR A 91 0.57 2.70 -22.54
CA TYR A 91 0.47 2.46 -21.09
C TYR A 91 1.74 2.89 -20.37
N GLN A 92 1.58 3.65 -19.28
CA GLN A 92 2.67 4.02 -18.39
C GLN A 92 2.80 2.99 -17.28
N GLU A 93 4.04 2.71 -16.86
CA GLU A 93 4.32 1.85 -15.71
C GLU A 93 5.02 2.64 -14.61
N ILE A 94 4.50 2.51 -13.38
CA ILE A 94 5.08 3.14 -12.21
C ILE A 94 5.16 2.15 -11.04
N SER A 95 6.27 2.18 -10.31
CA SER A 95 6.42 1.46 -9.05
C SER A 95 6.03 2.36 -7.88
N VAL A 96 4.95 2.03 -7.17
CA VAL A 96 4.49 2.72 -5.96
C VAL A 96 5.10 2.03 -4.73
N PRO A 97 6.07 2.65 -4.02
CA PRO A 97 6.72 2.01 -2.88
C PRO A 97 5.76 1.72 -1.73
N ALA A 98 6.12 0.77 -0.87
CA ALA A 98 5.42 0.51 0.38
C ALA A 98 5.35 1.79 1.23
N GLY A 99 4.17 2.12 1.77
CA GLY A 99 3.96 3.31 2.58
C GLY A 99 3.78 4.61 1.79
N LYS A 100 3.70 4.57 0.45
CA LYS A 100 3.59 5.77 -0.41
C LYS A 100 2.35 5.77 -1.31
N THR A 101 2.04 6.94 -1.86
CA THR A 101 1.02 7.16 -2.89
C THR A 101 1.65 7.68 -4.18
N HIS A 102 0.97 7.48 -5.30
CA HIS A 102 1.27 8.08 -6.60
C HIS A 102 0.03 8.79 -7.13
N GLU A 103 0.22 9.98 -7.69
CA GLU A 103 -0.89 10.85 -8.10
C GLU A 103 -0.67 11.34 -9.54
N VAL A 104 -1.74 11.30 -10.34
CA VAL A 104 -1.79 11.90 -11.68
C VAL A 104 -2.82 13.01 -11.67
N SER A 105 -2.38 14.22 -12.00
CA SER A 105 -3.23 15.43 -12.04
C SER A 105 -3.63 15.76 -13.48
N LEU A 106 -4.92 15.93 -13.72
CA LEU A 106 -5.51 16.34 -15.00
C LEU A 106 -6.24 17.67 -14.82
N LYS A 107 -5.80 18.69 -15.57
CA LYS A 107 -6.50 19.96 -15.63
C LYS A 107 -7.62 19.86 -16.66
N VAL A 108 -8.86 20.04 -16.21
CA VAL A 108 -10.05 20.02 -17.06
C VAL A 108 -10.64 21.42 -17.12
N GLU A 109 -10.70 21.97 -18.33
CA GLU A 109 -11.19 23.33 -18.58
C GLU A 109 -12.70 23.34 -18.87
N ASP A 110 -13.20 22.29 -19.54
CA ASP A 110 -14.61 22.19 -19.95
C ASP A 110 -15.40 21.18 -19.11
N ILE A 111 -16.62 21.58 -18.74
CA ILE A 111 -17.61 20.69 -18.13
C ILE A 111 -18.08 19.68 -19.19
N ASN A 112 -18.44 18.47 -18.76
CA ASN A 112 -18.79 17.33 -19.62
C ASN A 112 -17.64 16.76 -20.46
N SER A 113 -16.40 17.00 -20.02
CA SER A 113 -15.25 16.21 -20.49
C SER A 113 -15.31 14.80 -19.90
N TYR A 114 -14.79 13.81 -20.60
CA TYR A 114 -14.69 12.44 -20.08
C TYR A 114 -13.26 12.13 -19.64
N ILE A 115 -13.10 11.82 -18.36
CA ILE A 115 -11.87 11.22 -17.84
C ILE A 115 -12.04 9.70 -17.92
N ALA A 116 -11.15 9.01 -18.61
CA ALA A 116 -11.12 7.55 -18.67
C ALA A 116 -9.82 7.04 -18.05
N TRP A 117 -9.92 5.93 -17.33
CA TRP A 117 -8.76 5.23 -16.77
C TRP A 117 -8.85 3.74 -17.04
N ASP A 118 -7.68 3.14 -17.18
CA ASP A 118 -7.48 1.70 -17.19
C ASP A 118 -6.17 1.42 -16.46
N PHE A 119 -6.20 0.56 -15.44
CA PHE A 119 -4.98 0.14 -14.77
C PHE A 119 -5.01 -1.31 -14.31
N SER A 120 -3.82 -1.89 -14.20
CA SER A 120 -3.60 -3.23 -13.68
C SER A 120 -2.25 -3.32 -12.94
N LEU A 121 -2.14 -4.28 -12.03
CA LEU A 121 -0.88 -4.56 -11.34
C LEU A 121 -0.03 -5.57 -12.13
N VAL A 122 1.25 -5.25 -12.32
CA VAL A 122 2.19 -6.03 -13.17
C VAL A 122 2.94 -7.13 -12.40
N GLN A 123 2.78 -7.20 -11.08
CA GLN A 123 3.50 -8.18 -10.25
C GLN A 123 2.78 -9.55 -10.21
N GLY A 124 3.47 -10.59 -10.70
CA GLY A 124 2.91 -11.93 -10.92
C GLY A 124 2.49 -12.71 -9.67
N ARG A 125 1.61 -13.71 -9.89
CA ARG A 125 1.08 -14.78 -8.99
C ARG A 125 0.67 -14.46 -7.54
N MET A 126 0.90 -13.26 -7.04
CA MET A 126 0.40 -12.80 -5.75
C MET A 126 -0.87 -11.99 -5.99
N ASN A 127 -1.94 -12.28 -5.24
CA ASN A 127 -3.16 -11.48 -5.23
C ASN A 127 -2.87 -10.12 -4.54
N LEU A 128 -2.11 -9.27 -5.21
CA LEU A 128 -1.83 -7.91 -4.80
C LEU A 128 -2.94 -7.00 -5.31
N ASP A 129 -3.30 -6.02 -4.50
CA ASP A 129 -4.26 -4.96 -4.81
C ASP A 129 -3.63 -3.59 -4.58
N VAL A 130 -4.21 -2.50 -5.03
CA VAL A 130 -3.75 -1.12 -4.80
C VAL A 130 -4.97 -0.28 -4.44
N GLY A 131 -4.81 0.67 -3.50
CA GLY A 131 -5.87 1.63 -3.24
C GLY A 131 -6.02 2.55 -4.44
N PHE A 132 -7.25 2.80 -4.88
CA PHE A 132 -7.53 3.73 -5.96
C PHE A 132 -8.68 4.65 -5.58
N SER A 133 -8.48 5.95 -5.82
CA SER A 133 -9.49 6.99 -5.63
C SER A 133 -9.30 8.12 -6.64
N MET A 134 -10.35 8.92 -6.82
CA MET A 134 -10.31 10.13 -7.63
C MET A 134 -10.91 11.30 -6.86
N GLU A 135 -10.20 12.42 -6.86
CA GLU A 135 -10.62 13.67 -6.22
C GLU A 135 -10.60 14.81 -7.24
N CYS A 136 -11.51 15.77 -7.08
CA CYS A 136 -11.52 17.00 -7.85
C CYS A 136 -11.22 18.17 -6.92
N GLU A 137 -10.29 19.02 -7.32
CA GLU A 137 -9.99 20.29 -6.68
C GLU A 137 -10.55 21.41 -7.56
N ASP A 138 -11.53 22.13 -7.02
CA ASP A 138 -12.14 23.27 -7.70
C ASP A 138 -11.15 24.46 -7.76
N THR A 139 -11.45 25.46 -8.59
CA THR A 139 -10.76 26.76 -8.68
C THR A 139 -10.65 27.50 -7.34
N SER A 140 -11.52 27.18 -6.39
CA SER A 140 -11.52 27.68 -5.01
C SER A 140 -10.59 26.91 -4.05
N GLY A 141 -9.93 25.85 -4.51
CA GLY A 141 -9.11 24.94 -3.70
C GLY A 141 -9.92 23.93 -2.87
N GLN A 142 -11.26 23.93 -3.01
CA GLN A 142 -12.10 22.95 -2.33
C GLN A 142 -11.95 21.57 -2.99
N LYS A 143 -11.53 20.57 -2.19
CA LYS A 143 -11.43 19.17 -2.63
C LYS A 143 -12.77 18.44 -2.49
N ARG A 144 -13.17 17.70 -3.51
CA ARG A 144 -14.36 16.85 -3.54
C ARG A 144 -13.99 15.44 -3.98
N PRO A 145 -14.35 14.40 -3.19
CA PRO A 145 -14.13 13.03 -3.61
C PRO A 145 -15.11 12.68 -4.74
N ILE A 146 -14.60 12.22 -5.88
CA ILE A 146 -15.41 11.78 -7.02
C ILE A 146 -15.55 10.26 -7.01
N LEU A 147 -14.43 9.55 -6.89
CA LEU A 147 -14.41 8.09 -6.77
C LEU A 147 -13.88 7.73 -5.37
N PRO A 148 -14.69 7.09 -4.52
CA PRO A 148 -14.29 6.76 -3.16
C PRO A 148 -13.17 5.72 -3.16
N TYR A 149 -12.30 5.83 -2.16
CA TYR A 149 -11.20 4.90 -1.95
C TYR A 149 -11.67 3.44 -1.86
N ARG A 150 -11.12 2.60 -2.73
CA ARG A 150 -11.29 1.13 -2.71
C ARG A 150 -10.02 0.44 -3.17
N ARG A 151 -9.88 -0.85 -2.83
CA ARG A 151 -8.71 -1.66 -3.21
C ARG A 151 -9.04 -2.52 -4.43
N TYR A 152 -8.20 -2.42 -5.46
CA TYR A 152 -8.40 -3.09 -6.76
C TYR A 152 -7.13 -3.82 -7.19
N GLN A 153 -7.28 -4.94 -7.89
CA GLN A 153 -6.16 -5.59 -8.60
C GLN A 153 -5.95 -4.97 -9.99
N SER A 154 -7.07 -4.63 -10.62
CA SER A 154 -7.20 -3.89 -11.86
C SER A 154 -8.57 -3.21 -11.84
N ASP A 155 -8.70 -2.09 -12.53
CA ASP A 155 -9.98 -1.42 -12.74
C ASP A 155 -9.95 -0.63 -14.05
N GLN A 156 -11.09 -0.56 -14.70
CA GLN A 156 -11.30 0.23 -15.91
C GLN A 156 -12.61 1.01 -15.73
N GLY A 157 -12.55 2.32 -15.98
CA GLY A 157 -13.71 3.17 -15.78
C GLY A 157 -13.60 4.50 -16.52
N ASN A 158 -14.70 5.24 -16.46
CA ASN A 158 -14.77 6.60 -16.95
C ASN A 158 -15.66 7.46 -16.06
N PHE A 159 -15.48 8.77 -16.17
CA PHE A 159 -16.24 9.77 -15.43
C PHE A 159 -16.45 11.01 -16.30
N CYS A 160 -17.70 11.45 -16.39
CA CYS A 160 -18.07 12.72 -17.03
C CYS A 160 -17.90 13.86 -16.02
N THR A 161 -17.06 14.85 -16.33
CA THR A 161 -16.74 15.95 -15.42
C THR A 161 -17.95 16.84 -15.19
N CYS A 162 -18.26 17.09 -13.92
CA CYS A 162 -19.35 17.98 -13.51
C CYS A 162 -18.89 19.43 -13.29
N MET A 163 -17.58 19.66 -13.26
CA MET A 163 -16.98 20.97 -13.03
C MET A 163 -15.59 21.08 -13.65
N ALA A 164 -15.19 22.29 -14.02
CA ALA A 164 -13.81 22.62 -14.38
C ALA A 164 -12.94 22.64 -13.10
N GLY A 165 -11.71 22.15 -13.20
CA GLY A 165 -10.84 21.99 -12.05
C GLY A 165 -9.69 21.03 -12.29
N ASN A 166 -8.98 20.71 -11.21
CA ASN A 166 -7.88 19.75 -11.24
C ASN A 166 -8.35 18.41 -10.67
N TYR A 167 -8.41 17.39 -11.52
CA TYR A 167 -8.77 16.04 -11.13
C TYR A 167 -7.51 15.23 -10.82
N LYS A 168 -7.48 14.58 -9.66
CA LYS A 168 -6.36 13.77 -9.18
C LYS A 168 -6.78 12.31 -9.09
N LEU A 169 -6.11 11.47 -9.87
CA LEU A 169 -6.21 10.02 -9.76
C LEU A 169 -5.09 9.54 -8.85
N ILE A 170 -5.43 8.78 -7.81
CA ILE A 170 -4.51 8.45 -6.72
C ILE A 170 -4.41 6.93 -6.61
N TRP A 171 -3.20 6.40 -6.79
CA TRP A 171 -2.84 5.03 -6.44
C TRP A 171 -2.14 5.01 -5.09
N ASP A 172 -2.73 4.33 -4.14
CA ASP A 172 -2.33 4.33 -2.74
C ASP A 172 -1.79 2.95 -2.30
N ASN A 173 -0.53 2.95 -1.87
CA ASN A 173 0.17 1.81 -1.29
C ASN A 173 0.62 2.09 0.16
N SER A 174 0.03 3.08 0.82
CA SER A 174 0.33 3.50 2.20
C SER A 174 0.13 2.40 3.23
N TYR A 175 -0.81 1.49 2.98
CA TYR A 175 -1.10 0.36 3.85
C TYR A 175 -0.10 -0.80 3.73
N SER A 176 0.70 -0.86 2.67
CA SER A 176 1.69 -1.92 2.49
C SER A 176 2.93 -1.60 3.31
N SER A 177 3.38 -2.56 4.12
CA SER A 177 4.58 -2.40 4.94
C SER A 177 5.86 -2.86 4.25
N PHE A 178 5.75 -3.70 3.21
CA PHE A 178 6.91 -4.41 2.63
C PHE A 178 6.98 -4.37 1.11
N PHE A 179 5.84 -4.40 0.43
CA PHE A 179 5.82 -4.61 -1.01
C PHE A 179 5.49 -3.31 -1.74
N SER A 180 6.38 -2.90 -2.64
CA SER A 180 6.07 -1.96 -3.70
C SER A 180 5.07 -2.60 -4.68
N LYS A 181 4.29 -1.77 -5.35
CA LYS A 181 3.28 -2.19 -6.33
C LYS A 181 3.57 -1.56 -7.67
N VAL A 182 3.78 -2.39 -8.69
CA VAL A 182 3.98 -1.91 -10.06
C VAL A 182 2.62 -1.78 -10.72
N VAL A 183 2.20 -0.56 -10.96
CA VAL A 183 0.93 -0.20 -11.61
C VAL A 183 1.23 0.13 -13.06
N ARG A 184 0.60 -0.61 -13.98
CA ARG A 184 0.49 -0.23 -15.38
C ARG A 184 -0.83 0.49 -15.57
N TYR A 185 -0.80 1.74 -16.02
CA TYR A 185 -2.00 2.55 -16.17
C TYR A 185 -2.01 3.35 -17.47
N LYS A 186 -3.22 3.69 -17.90
CA LYS A 186 -3.51 4.65 -18.95
C LYS A 186 -4.60 5.57 -18.45
N VAL A 187 -4.44 6.86 -18.68
CA VAL A 187 -5.41 7.88 -18.30
C VAL A 187 -5.54 8.87 -19.44
N ASP A 188 -6.77 9.06 -19.91
CA ASP A 188 -7.11 10.01 -20.98
C ASP A 188 -8.19 10.98 -20.50
N CYS A 189 -8.13 12.21 -21.02
CA CYS A 189 -9.19 13.20 -20.86
C CYS A 189 -9.68 13.62 -22.26
N ILE A 190 -10.96 13.38 -22.54
CA ILE A 190 -11.60 13.68 -23.81
C ILE A 190 -12.48 14.92 -23.61
N PRO A 191 -12.22 16.04 -24.31
CA PRO A 191 -13.07 17.22 -24.22
C PRO A 191 -14.49 16.94 -24.76
N PRO A 192 -15.50 17.72 -24.34
CA PRO A 192 -16.86 17.54 -24.84
C PRO A 192 -16.89 17.72 -26.36
N VAL A 193 -17.72 16.92 -27.03
CA VAL A 193 -17.94 17.05 -28.47
C VAL A 193 -18.60 18.41 -28.72
N ALA A 194 -17.90 19.33 -29.38
CA ALA A 194 -18.45 20.61 -29.78
C ALA A 194 -19.67 20.38 -30.68
N GLU A 195 -20.83 20.93 -30.30
CA GLU A 195 -22.01 20.93 -31.17
C GLU A 195 -21.66 21.65 -32.48
N PRO A 196 -21.98 21.08 -33.66
CA PRO A 196 -21.80 21.79 -34.91
C PRO A 196 -22.60 23.08 -34.85
N LEU A 197 -21.96 24.23 -35.09
CA LEU A 197 -22.64 25.50 -35.28
C LEU A 197 -23.73 25.29 -36.34
N ALA A 198 -24.99 25.28 -35.90
CA ALA A 198 -26.11 25.37 -36.81
C ALA A 198 -26.01 26.73 -37.49
N LEU A 199 -25.46 26.74 -38.71
CA LEU A 199 -25.44 27.93 -39.54
C LEU A 199 -26.90 28.27 -39.89
N PRO A 200 -27.34 29.53 -39.69
CA PRO A 200 -28.66 30.00 -40.10
C PRO A 200 -28.82 30.06 -41.62
#